data_AF-A0A497EUL1-F1
#
_entry.id   AF-A0A497EUL1-F1
#
_cell.length_a   1.000
_cell.length_b   1.000
_cell.length_c   1.000
_cell.angle_alpha   90.00
_cell.angle_beta   90.00
_cell.angle_gamma   90.00
#
_symmetry.space_group_name_H-M   'P 1'
#
loop_
_entity.id
_entity.type
_entity.pdbx_description
1 polymer ?
#
loop_
_entity_poly.entity_id
_entity_poly.type
_entity_poly.pdbx_seq_one_letter_code
_entity_poly.pdbx_strand_id
1 'polypeptide(L)'
;MFPSSLELTPERKKELIDKIANEIVKRGLETPAIMFLETIKPLTWVGAELSIVYVLPFVKAYIQHPVVDDLVALFHDRDAVELLIKRIEELVEIQKEKERAIKEAKKKAKAEKGKKRRWWIFG
;
A
#
# COMPACT_ATOMS: atom_id res chain seq x y z
N MET A 1 -5.69 -31.52 -2.57
CA MET A 1 -5.49 -30.81 -3.85
C MET A 1 -6.18 -29.47 -3.70
N PHE A 2 -5.42 -28.38 -3.69
CA PHE A 2 -5.99 -27.02 -3.64
C PHE A 2 -6.75 -26.76 -4.94
N PRO A 3 -7.92 -26.11 -4.91
CA PRO A 3 -8.63 -25.83 -6.14
C PRO A 3 -7.80 -24.86 -6.99
N SER A 4 -7.57 -25.21 -8.27
CA SER A 4 -6.84 -24.39 -9.26
C SER A 4 -7.47 -23.02 -9.53
N SER A 5 -8.61 -22.70 -8.89
CA SER A 5 -9.31 -21.42 -8.96
C SER A 5 -8.68 -20.31 -8.11
N LEU A 6 -7.60 -20.59 -7.37
CA LEU A 6 -6.89 -19.61 -6.52
C LEU A 6 -5.52 -19.18 -7.08
N GLU A 7 -5.10 -19.70 -8.24
CA GLU A 7 -3.84 -19.24 -8.86
C GLU A 7 -4.07 -17.94 -9.63
N LEU A 8 -3.57 -16.84 -9.07
CA LEU A 8 -3.56 -15.54 -9.75
C LEU A 8 -2.51 -15.53 -10.86
N THR A 9 -2.88 -15.07 -12.05
CA THR A 9 -1.88 -14.79 -13.09
C THR A 9 -0.90 -13.72 -12.61
N PRO A 10 0.36 -13.73 -13.07
CA PRO A 10 1.36 -12.72 -12.68
C PRO A 10 0.87 -11.29 -12.90
N GLU A 11 0.16 -11.05 -14.00
CA GLU A 11 -0.40 -9.74 -14.35
C GLU A 11 -1.49 -9.32 -13.36
N ARG A 12 -2.40 -10.24 -13.04
CA ARG A 12 -3.50 -9.97 -12.10
C ARG A 12 -2.99 -9.75 -10.68
N LYS A 13 -2.01 -10.54 -10.26
CA LYS A 13 -1.31 -10.39 -8.97
C LYS A 13 -0.70 -8.99 -8.87
N LYS A 14 0.04 -8.56 -9.91
CA LYS A 14 0.63 -7.23 -9.96
C LYS A 14 -0.42 -6.12 -9.88
N GLU A 15 -1.50 -6.23 -10.65
CA GLU A 15 -2.60 -5.27 -10.64
C GLU A 15 -3.23 -5.13 -9.26
N LEU A 16 -3.49 -6.25 -8.58
CA LEU A 16 -4.05 -6.27 -7.23
C LEU A 16 -3.10 -5.62 -6.22
N ILE A 17 -1.81 -5.98 -6.26
CA ILE A 17 -0.78 -5.39 -5.39
C ILE A 17 -0.74 -3.89 -5.56
N ASP A 18 -0.67 -3.40 -6.81
CA ASP A 18 -0.65 -1.98 -7.11
C ASP A 18 -1.91 -1.30 -6.57
N LYS A 19 -3.10 -1.87 -6.80
CA LYS A 19 -4.37 -1.29 -6.36
C LYS A 19 -4.47 -1.20 -4.84
N ILE A 20 -4.10 -2.27 -4.12
CA ILE A 20 -4.14 -2.33 -2.66
C ILE A 20 -3.14 -1.35 -2.06
N ALA A 21 -1.89 -1.37 -2.54
CA ALA A 21 -0.85 -0.48 -2.04
C ALA A 21 -1.23 1.00 -2.22
N ASN A 22 -1.78 1.37 -3.38
CA ASN A 22 -2.26 2.73 -3.62
C ASN A 22 -3.37 3.15 -2.66
N GLU A 23 -4.37 2.28 -2.39
CA GLU A 23 -5.44 2.62 -1.44
C GLU A 23 -4.95 2.73 0.01
N ILE A 24 -3.97 1.92 0.42
CA ILE A 24 -3.32 2.01 1.74
C ILE A 24 -2.63 3.36 1.91
N VAL A 25 -1.73 3.71 0.98
CA VAL A 25 -0.92 4.94 1.06
C VAL A 25 -1.79 6.19 0.92
N LYS A 26 -2.78 6.17 0.03
CA LYS A 26 -3.76 7.26 -0.13
C LYS A 26 -4.53 7.57 1.16
N ARG A 27 -4.73 6.57 2.04
CA ARG A 27 -5.43 6.72 3.31
C ARG A 27 -4.50 6.98 4.50
N GLY A 28 -3.18 7.01 4.31
CA GLY A 28 -2.22 7.15 5.40
C GLY A 28 -2.17 5.93 6.33
N LEU A 29 -2.48 4.73 5.81
CA LEU A 29 -2.55 3.49 6.60
C LEU A 29 -1.30 2.62 6.44
N GLU A 30 -0.21 3.13 5.86
CA GLU A 30 1.00 2.36 5.56
C GLU A 30 1.59 1.65 6.78
N THR A 31 1.70 2.35 7.92
CA THR A 31 2.30 1.79 9.14
C THR A 31 1.47 0.64 9.74
N PRO A 32 0.16 0.82 10.03
CA PRO A 32 -0.65 -0.29 10.53
C PRO A 32 -0.81 -1.42 9.49
N ALA A 33 -0.83 -1.09 8.19
CA ALA A 33 -0.91 -2.12 7.16
C ALA A 33 0.36 -2.97 7.09
N ILE A 34 1.56 -2.38 7.03
CA ILE A 34 2.82 -3.12 6.99
C ILE A 34 2.96 -4.01 8.24
N MET A 35 2.64 -3.47 9.43
CA MET A 35 2.70 -4.25 10.68
C MET A 35 1.77 -5.48 10.64
N PHE A 36 0.54 -5.29 10.14
CA PHE A 36 -0.41 -6.39 9.96
C PHE A 36 0.10 -7.42 8.94
N LEU A 37 0.61 -6.97 7.80
CA LEU A 37 1.13 -7.81 6.72
C LEU A 37 2.33 -8.66 7.18
N GLU A 38 3.28 -8.08 7.92
CA GLU A 38 4.40 -8.82 8.49
C GLU A 38 3.96 -9.86 9.52
N THR A 39 2.85 -9.63 10.22
CA THR A 39 2.29 -10.59 11.18
C THR A 39 1.65 -11.80 10.48
N ILE A 40 1.02 -11.61 9.32
CA ILE A 40 0.38 -12.69 8.56
C ILE A 40 1.34 -13.44 7.62
N LYS A 41 2.46 -12.81 7.25
CA LYS A 41 3.51 -13.39 6.40
C LYS A 41 4.06 -14.76 6.86
N PRO A 42 4.27 -15.06 8.17
CA PRO A 42 4.63 -16.41 8.61
C PRO A 42 3.44 -17.38 8.63
N LEU A 43 2.21 -16.88 8.71
CA LEU A 43 1.00 -17.70 8.77
C LEU A 43 0.65 -18.33 7.42
N THR A 44 1.23 -17.84 6.31
CA THR A 44 1.09 -18.47 4.98
C THR A 44 1.65 -19.90 4.95
N TRP A 45 2.57 -20.24 5.86
CA TRP A 45 3.17 -21.58 5.99
C TRP A 45 2.35 -22.53 6.88
N VAL A 46 1.56 -21.99 7.82
CA VAL A 46 0.67 -22.77 8.71
C VAL A 46 -0.65 -22.97 7.95
N GLY A 47 -0.71 -24.08 7.21
CA GLY A 47 -1.58 -24.26 6.05
C GLY A 47 -3.07 -23.92 6.20
N ALA A 48 -3.62 -23.45 5.07
CA ALA A 48 -4.93 -23.71 4.44
C ALA A 48 -6.24 -23.74 5.26
N GLU A 49 -6.26 -24.31 6.46
CA GLU A 49 -7.48 -24.51 7.25
C GLU A 49 -7.78 -23.32 8.17
N LEU A 50 -6.78 -22.51 8.55
CA LEU A 50 -6.98 -21.36 9.44
C LEU A 50 -7.24 -20.04 8.70
N SER A 51 -6.58 -19.80 7.55
CA SER A 51 -6.72 -18.56 6.76
C SER A 51 -8.15 -18.33 6.25
N ILE A 52 -8.81 -19.40 5.80
CA ILE A 52 -10.21 -19.39 5.34
C ILE A 52 -11.18 -19.17 6.53
N VAL A 53 -10.87 -19.68 7.72
CA VAL A 53 -11.80 -19.64 8.87
C VAL A 53 -11.78 -18.30 9.62
N TYR A 54 -10.64 -17.61 9.72
CA TYR A 54 -10.56 -16.33 10.44
C TYR A 54 -10.84 -15.09 9.59
N VAL A 55 -10.65 -15.16 8.28
CA VAL A 55 -10.84 -14.00 7.39
C VAL A 55 -12.27 -13.93 6.85
N LEU A 56 -12.91 -15.07 6.56
CA LEU A 56 -14.24 -15.10 5.94
C LEU A 56 -15.39 -14.43 6.73
N PRO A 57 -15.49 -14.54 8.08
CA PRO A 57 -16.61 -13.93 8.81
C PRO A 57 -16.62 -12.40 8.73
N PHE A 58 -15.44 -11.77 8.73
CA PHE A 58 -15.32 -10.31 8.63
C PHE A 58 -15.47 -9.82 7.19
N VAL A 59 -15.05 -10.62 6.21
CA VAL A 59 -15.11 -10.26 4.79
C VAL A 59 -16.51 -10.48 4.19
N LYS A 60 -17.20 -11.58 4.52
CA LYS A 60 -18.58 -11.85 4.00
C LYS A 60 -19.63 -10.88 4.52
N ALA A 61 -19.43 -10.28 5.70
CA ALA A 61 -20.36 -9.32 6.27
C ALA A 61 -20.31 -7.94 5.60
N TYR A 62 -19.23 -7.62 4.88
CA TYR A 62 -19.01 -6.26 4.32
C TYR A 62 -18.77 -6.20 2.81
N ILE A 63 -18.44 -7.30 2.11
CA ILE A 63 -17.99 -7.23 0.70
C ILE A 63 -18.58 -8.38 -0.14
N GLN A 64 -19.60 -8.09 -0.96
CA GLN A 64 -20.25 -9.06 -1.88
C GLN A 64 -19.56 -9.22 -3.25
N HIS A 65 -18.25 -8.96 -3.39
CA HIS A 65 -17.61 -8.84 -4.70
C HIS A 65 -16.58 -9.97 -4.98
N PRO A 66 -16.36 -10.40 -6.24
CA PRO A 66 -15.28 -11.32 -6.66
C PRO A 66 -13.84 -10.92 -6.26
N VAL A 67 -13.65 -9.75 -5.65
CA VAL A 67 -12.37 -9.28 -5.11
C VAL A 67 -11.93 -10.07 -3.87
N VAL A 68 -12.87 -10.75 -3.21
CA VAL A 68 -12.58 -11.53 -1.99
C VAL A 68 -11.70 -12.74 -2.30
N ASP A 69 -12.00 -13.48 -3.36
CA ASP A 69 -11.21 -14.66 -3.73
C ASP A 69 -9.79 -14.27 -4.18
N ASP A 70 -9.68 -13.17 -4.92
CA ASP A 70 -8.42 -12.55 -5.34
C ASP A 70 -7.55 -12.13 -4.12
N LEU A 71 -8.17 -11.55 -3.09
CA LEU A 71 -7.48 -11.17 -1.85
C LEU A 71 -7.04 -12.40 -1.06
N VAL A 72 -7.91 -13.39 -0.93
CA VAL A 72 -7.58 -14.65 -0.24
C VAL A 72 -6.42 -15.33 -0.95
N ALA A 73 -6.43 -15.43 -2.28
CA ALA A 73 -5.34 -15.97 -3.07
C ALA A 73 -4.02 -15.19 -2.86
N LEU A 74 -4.07 -13.86 -2.87
CA LEU A 74 -2.90 -13.01 -2.59
C LEU A 74 -2.30 -13.29 -1.21
N PHE A 75 -3.14 -13.42 -0.18
CA PHE A 75 -2.66 -13.64 1.19
C PHE A 75 -2.17 -15.07 1.46
N HIS A 76 -2.50 -16.04 0.61
CA HIS A 76 -1.95 -17.40 0.70
C HIS A 76 -0.54 -17.51 0.10
N ASP A 77 -0.15 -16.56 -0.75
CA ASP A 77 1.17 -16.51 -1.36
C ASP A 77 2.09 -15.56 -0.58
N ARG A 78 3.05 -16.14 0.15
CA ARG A 78 4.05 -15.39 0.92
C ARG A 78 4.81 -14.38 0.06
N ASP A 79 5.14 -14.74 -1.18
CA ASP A 79 5.88 -13.87 -2.08
C ASP A 79 4.99 -12.71 -2.55
N ALA A 80 3.69 -12.94 -2.76
CA ALA A 80 2.74 -11.88 -3.07
C ALA A 80 2.56 -10.89 -1.90
N VAL A 81 2.50 -11.39 -0.66
CA VAL A 81 2.46 -10.54 0.55
C VAL A 81 3.73 -9.70 0.67
N GLU A 82 4.90 -10.30 0.45
CA GLU A 82 6.19 -9.61 0.44
C GLU A 82 6.25 -8.52 -0.64
N LEU A 83 5.77 -8.82 -1.84
CA LEU A 83 5.69 -7.85 -2.93
C LEU A 83 4.72 -6.70 -2.59
N LEU A 84 3.62 -6.98 -1.90
CA LEU A 84 2.69 -5.95 -1.43
C LEU A 84 3.35 -5.02 -0.40
N ILE A 85 4.07 -5.56 0.59
CA ILE A 85 4.79 -4.77 1.59
C ILE A 85 5.79 -3.83 0.90
N LYS A 86 6.66 -4.37 0.05
CA LYS A 86 7.64 -3.59 -0.72
C LYS A 86 6.99 -2.50 -1.55
N ARG A 87 5.85 -2.78 -2.16
CA ARG A 87 5.13 -1.80 -2.97
C ARG A 87 4.55 -0.66 -2.13
N ILE A 88 4.06 -0.94 -0.93
CA ILE A 88 3.60 0.10 0.01
C ILE A 88 4.80 0.99 0.41
N GLU A 89 5.93 0.38 0.78
CA GLU A 89 7.15 1.12 1.14
C GLU A 89 7.65 2.04 0.02
N GLU A 90 7.67 1.55 -1.22
CA GLU A 90 8.06 2.33 -2.40
C GLU A 90 7.16 3.55 -2.60
N LEU A 91 5.84 3.37 -2.55
CA LEU A 91 4.87 4.45 -2.70
C LEU A 91 4.99 5.51 -1.59
N VAL A 92 5.28 5.08 -0.37
CA VAL A 92 5.52 5.98 0.78
C VAL A 92 6.75 6.83 0.55
N GLU A 93 7.87 6.25 0.10
CA GLU A 93 9.08 7.02 -0.22
C GLU A 93 8.84 8.01 -1.36
N ILE A 94 8.15 7.60 -2.42
CA ILE A 94 7.75 8.50 -3.53
C ILE A 94 6.91 9.68 -3.00
N GLN A 95 5.99 9.45 -2.07
CA GLN A 95 5.17 10.51 -1.49
C GLN A 95 6.01 11.47 -0.63
N LYS A 96 6.91 10.94 0.22
CA LYS A 96 7.82 11.75 1.03
C LYS A 96 8.73 12.62 0.17
N GLU A 97 9.28 12.09 -0.92
CA GLU A 97 10.10 12.84 -1.86
C GLU A 97 9.33 14.00 -2.51
N LYS A 98 8.10 13.72 -2.99
CA LYS A 98 7.21 14.75 -3.54
C LYS A 98 6.93 15.85 -2.53
N GLU A 99 6.65 15.49 -1.29
CA GLU A 99 6.41 16.47 -0.22
C GLU A 99 7.65 17.33 0.08
N ARG A 100 8.84 16.72 0.14
CA ARG A 100 10.10 17.43 0.36
C ARG A 100 10.37 18.43 -0.77
N ALA A 101 10.23 18.01 -2.02
CA ALA A 101 10.38 18.87 -3.19
C ALA A 101 9.40 20.06 -3.17
N ILE A 102 8.13 19.82 -2.82
CA ILE A 102 7.12 20.89 -2.69
C ILE A 102 7.49 21.85 -1.55
N LYS A 103 7.93 21.34 -0.40
CA LYS A 103 8.34 22.17 0.75
C LYS A 103 9.55 23.04 0.40
N GLU A 104 10.54 22.50 -0.32
CA GLU A 104 11.71 23.23 -0.78
C GLU A 104 11.37 24.31 -1.80
N ALA A 105 10.55 24.00 -2.81
CA ALA A 105 10.09 24.97 -3.80
C ALA A 105 9.33 26.13 -3.13
N LYS A 106 8.44 25.82 -2.17
CA LYS A 106 7.72 26.84 -1.38
C LYS A 106 8.67 27.71 -0.56
N LYS A 107 9.71 27.13 0.06
CA LYS A 107 10.73 27.88 0.81
C LYS A 107 11.53 28.83 -0.09
N LYS A 108 12.01 28.35 -1.25
CA LYS A 108 12.76 29.17 -2.23
C LYS A 108 11.90 30.34 -2.74
N ALA A 109 10.66 30.08 -3.14
CA ALA A 109 9.73 31.12 -3.60
C ALA A 109 9.41 32.17 -2.52
N LYS A 110 9.27 31.76 -1.24
CA LYS A 110 9.09 32.70 -0.12
C LYS A 110 10.34 33.57 0.12
N ALA A 111 11.54 32.98 0.05
CA ALA A 111 12.80 33.70 0.22
C ALA A 111 13.01 34.75 -0.89
N GLU A 112 12.73 34.40 -2.15
CA GLU A 112 12.82 35.35 -3.27
C GLU A 112 11.81 36.49 -3.15
N LYS A 113 10.56 36.19 -2.80
CA LYS A 113 9.54 37.23 -2.55
C LYS A 113 9.96 38.16 -1.40
N GLY A 114 10.55 37.62 -0.33
CA GLY A 114 11.09 38.41 0.78
C GLY A 114 12.24 39.32 0.35
N LYS A 115 13.20 38.80 -0.42
CA LYS A 115 14.32 39.59 -0.97
C LYS A 115 13.83 40.73 -1.87
N LYS A 116 12.91 40.43 -2.81
CA LYS A 116 12.29 41.45 -3.67
C LYS A 116 11.61 42.51 -2.82
N ARG A 117 10.68 42.15 -1.94
CA ARG A 117 9.99 43.12 -1.07
C ARG A 117 10.95 44.02 -0.29
N ARG A 118 12.03 43.46 0.25
CA ARG A 118 13.04 44.24 0.98
C ARG A 118 13.77 45.22 0.06
N TRP A 119 14.15 44.80 -1.15
CA TRP A 119 14.76 45.68 -2.15
C TRP A 119 13.85 46.86 -2.53
N TRP A 120 12.55 46.62 -2.71
CA TRP A 120 11.56 47.68 -2.99
C TRP A 120 11.34 48.69 -1.85
N ILE A 121 11.64 48.32 -0.60
CA ILE A 121 11.45 49.20 0.58
C ILE A 121 12.69 50.06 0.85
N PHE A 122 13.87 49.56 0.48
CA PHE A 122 15.17 50.15 0.84
C PHE A 122 16.00 50.64 -0.36
N GLY A 123 15.48 50.49 -1.58
CA GLY A 123 16.06 51.04 -2.81
C GLY A 123 15.17 52.15 -3.36
#